data_AF-A0A454VXR7-F1
#
_entry.id   AF-A0A454VXR7-F1
#
_cell.length_a   1.000
_cell.length_b   1.000
_cell.length_c   1.000
_cell.angle_alpha   90.00
_cell.angle_beta   90.00
_cell.angle_gamma   90.00
#
_symmetry.space_group_name_H-M   'P 1'
#
loop_
_entity.id
_entity.type
_entity.pdbx_description
1 polymer ?
#
loop_
_entity_poly.entity_id
_entity_poly.type
_entity_poly.pdbx_seq_one_letter_code
_entity_poly.pdbx_strand_id
1 'polypeptide(L)'
;TGTGQYWHESVDLGDSLEQRGGRSVYKGGSRVDLDWFGPVWHPWLGTGLGWGQQRTGNDLRFNTPGWGDSGTDHTGFGNVWNDDSMTQYTEVYVDGVRVDRKMSSAAYAWDAPAQEAEYKVVTETALDRDRWRLGTKGRSEWTFRSAETPSDRVTHLPMLNLGLDLDTDLHGDVRAGGRLPVGIFAEYVKDAAGTGTIRTGTLEVSYDEGKTWRKVALKKDRHGAAWNGELRIPRGADSVSLRAGASD
;
A
#
# COMPACT_ATOMS: atom_id res chain seq x y z
N THR A 1 8.59 -25.74 10.58
CA THR A 1 7.43 -25.65 11.48
C THR A 1 6.66 -26.95 11.46
N GLY A 2 5.92 -27.25 12.53
CA GLY A 2 4.94 -28.35 12.50
C GLY A 2 3.75 -28.02 11.60
N THR A 3 3.00 -29.04 11.19
CA THR A 3 1.76 -28.88 10.41
C THR A 3 0.78 -27.96 11.14
N GLY A 4 0.29 -26.92 10.45
CA GLY A 4 -0.67 -25.96 11.01
C GLY A 4 -0.07 -24.83 11.86
N GLN A 5 1.25 -24.77 12.03
CA GLN A 5 1.93 -23.65 12.68
C GLN A 5 2.41 -22.62 11.65
N TYR A 6 2.07 -21.36 11.90
CA TYR A 6 2.47 -20.21 11.10
C TYR A 6 3.36 -19.30 11.95
N TRP A 7 4.32 -18.65 11.31
CA TRP A 7 5.05 -17.53 11.89
C TRP A 7 4.37 -16.22 11.52
N HIS A 8 4.53 -15.25 12.40
CA HIS A 8 4.30 -13.84 12.11
C HIS A 8 5.61 -13.13 12.40
N GLU A 9 6.01 -12.25 11.50
CA GLU A 9 7.28 -11.55 11.57
C GLU A 9 7.02 -10.07 11.66
N SER A 10 7.80 -9.39 12.48
CA SER A 10 7.82 -7.93 12.55
C SER A 10 9.26 -7.47 12.64
N VAL A 11 9.54 -6.34 12.01
CA VAL A 11 10.83 -5.65 12.11
C VAL A 11 10.57 -4.21 12.47
N ASP A 12 11.30 -3.73 13.47
CA ASP A 12 11.20 -2.36 13.99
C ASP A 12 12.46 -1.58 13.63
N LEU A 13 12.27 -0.40 13.04
CA LEU A 13 13.31 0.60 12.85
C LEU A 13 13.27 1.59 14.02
N GLY A 14 13.90 1.17 15.13
CA GLY A 14 13.77 1.86 16.41
C GLY A 14 12.31 1.90 16.86
N ASP A 15 11.92 2.97 17.57
CA ASP A 15 10.54 3.16 18.03
C ASP A 15 9.63 3.82 16.97
N SER A 16 10.12 3.96 15.73
CA SER A 16 9.55 4.87 14.75
C SER A 16 8.69 4.18 13.70
N LEU A 17 9.18 3.07 13.15
CA LEU A 17 8.54 2.39 12.05
C LEU A 17 8.58 0.89 12.29
N GLU A 18 7.45 0.24 12.16
CA GLU A 18 7.32 -1.22 12.23
C GLU A 18 6.82 -1.71 10.87
N GLN A 19 7.41 -2.77 10.35
CA GLN A 19 6.80 -3.56 9.28
C GLN A 19 6.44 -4.95 9.79
N ARG A 20 5.26 -5.42 9.41
CA ARG A 20 4.72 -6.74 9.74
C ARG A 20 4.52 -7.54 8.49
N GLY A 21 5.03 -8.76 8.50
CA GLY A 21 4.81 -9.72 7.45
C GLY A 21 3.49 -10.45 7.62
N GLY A 22 3.06 -11.10 6.55
CA GLY A 22 1.97 -12.06 6.59
C GLY A 22 2.25 -13.28 7.45
N ARG A 23 1.31 -14.25 7.38
CA ARG A 23 1.50 -15.56 8.01
C ARG A 23 2.36 -16.47 7.12
N SER A 24 3.59 -16.73 7.56
CA SER A 24 4.58 -17.54 6.81
C SER A 24 4.71 -18.97 7.33
N VAL A 25 5.03 -19.91 6.45
CA VAL A 25 5.34 -21.31 6.80
C VAL A 25 6.77 -21.64 6.38
N TYR A 26 7.62 -21.98 7.34
CA TYR A 26 9.01 -22.37 7.08
C TYR A 26 9.19 -23.88 7.15
N LYS A 27 9.57 -24.49 6.03
CA LYS A 27 9.84 -25.92 5.97
C LYS A 27 11.18 -26.23 6.69
N GLY A 28 11.22 -27.31 7.47
CA GLY A 28 12.48 -27.75 8.08
C GLY A 28 13.55 -28.02 7.01
N GLY A 29 14.76 -27.51 7.21
CA GLY A 29 15.89 -27.65 6.29
C GLY A 29 15.93 -26.65 5.13
N SER A 30 14.99 -25.68 5.05
CA SER A 30 15.10 -24.58 4.09
C SER A 30 15.88 -23.40 4.67
N ARG A 31 16.58 -22.68 3.79
CA ARG A 31 17.05 -21.31 4.03
C ARG A 31 16.10 -20.36 3.29
N VAL A 32 15.66 -19.31 3.96
CA VAL A 32 14.85 -18.23 3.40
C VAL A 32 15.57 -16.93 3.72
N ASP A 33 15.75 -16.11 2.69
CA ASP A 33 16.24 -14.74 2.84
C ASP A 33 15.01 -13.81 2.75
N LEU A 34 14.93 -12.81 3.63
CA LEU A 34 13.83 -11.86 3.73
C LEU A 34 14.40 -10.45 3.68
N ASP A 35 13.90 -9.66 2.74
CA ASP A 35 14.24 -8.24 2.61
C ASP A 35 13.11 -7.40 3.21
N TRP A 36 13.49 -6.46 4.09
CA TRP A 36 12.56 -5.59 4.80
C TRP A 36 12.92 -4.13 4.56
N PHE A 37 11.90 -3.27 4.62
CA PHE A 37 12.01 -1.84 4.34
C PHE A 37 12.50 -1.52 2.93
N GLY A 38 12.26 -2.41 1.97
CA GLY A 38 12.60 -2.19 0.56
C GLY A 38 11.92 -0.94 -0.01
N PRO A 39 12.65 0.02 -0.58
CA PRO A 39 12.05 1.09 -1.36
C PRO A 39 11.30 0.48 -2.56
N VAL A 40 10.10 0.94 -2.91
CA VAL A 40 9.44 2.19 -2.49
C VAL A 40 8.43 1.94 -1.38
N TRP A 41 8.46 2.73 -0.31
CA TRP A 41 7.45 2.60 0.74
C TRP A 41 6.08 3.08 0.27
N HIS A 42 5.07 2.24 0.48
CA HIS A 42 3.68 2.53 0.15
C HIS A 42 2.74 1.70 1.03
N PRO A 43 1.43 2.02 1.08
CA PRO A 43 0.47 1.16 1.76
C PRO A 43 0.42 -0.23 1.14
N TRP A 44 0.46 -1.24 2.00
CA TRP A 44 0.07 -2.60 1.69
C TRP A 44 -0.86 -3.09 2.80
N LEU A 45 -2.08 -3.45 2.42
CA LEU A 45 -3.17 -3.84 3.31
C LEU A 45 -3.10 -5.34 3.54
N GLY A 46 -2.04 -5.76 4.23
CA GLY A 46 -1.63 -7.15 4.34
C GLY A 46 -2.32 -7.94 5.44
N THR A 47 -2.06 -9.25 5.47
CA THR A 47 -2.70 -10.17 6.43
C THR A 47 -2.18 -10.01 7.87
N GLY A 48 -1.05 -9.31 8.05
CA GLY A 48 -0.48 -8.92 9.35
C GLY A 48 -1.25 -7.80 10.07
N LEU A 49 -2.23 -7.15 9.43
CA LEU A 49 -3.03 -6.07 10.03
C LEU A 49 -3.87 -6.53 11.25
N GLY A 50 -4.24 -7.81 11.31
CA GLY A 50 -5.18 -8.34 12.31
C GLY A 50 -6.63 -7.87 12.15
N TRP A 51 -6.85 -6.68 11.59
CA TRP A 51 -8.14 -6.10 11.18
C TRP A 51 -7.91 -4.98 10.15
N GLY A 52 -8.89 -4.75 9.27
CA GLY A 52 -8.81 -3.66 8.29
C GLY A 52 -9.63 -3.98 7.05
N GLN A 53 -10.18 -2.94 6.40
CA GLN A 53 -10.98 -3.03 5.17
C GLN A 53 -12.19 -3.93 5.36
N GLN A 54 -13.01 -3.61 6.36
CA GLN A 54 -14.10 -4.46 6.81
C GLN A 54 -15.41 -3.67 6.95
N ARG A 55 -16.52 -4.36 6.68
CA ARG A 55 -17.88 -3.90 6.95
C ARG A 55 -18.66 -4.94 7.75
N THR A 56 -19.47 -4.49 8.70
CA THR A 56 -20.46 -5.30 9.43
C THR A 56 -21.73 -4.47 9.55
N GLY A 57 -22.86 -4.94 9.00
CA GLY A 57 -24.03 -4.07 8.86
C GLY A 57 -23.70 -2.85 7.99
N ASN A 58 -23.87 -1.68 8.60
CA ASN A 58 -23.60 -0.37 8.02
C ASN A 58 -22.32 0.30 8.55
N ASP A 59 -21.54 -0.42 9.36
CA ASP A 59 -20.31 0.10 9.95
C ASP A 59 -19.10 -0.38 9.15
N LEU A 60 -18.31 0.57 8.66
CA LEU A 60 -17.07 0.32 7.94
C LEU A 60 -15.86 0.80 8.75
N ARG A 61 -14.81 -0.02 8.75
CA ARG A 61 -13.51 0.31 9.34
C ARG A 61 -12.40 0.08 8.36
N PHE A 62 -11.46 1.02 8.35
CA PHE A 62 -10.30 1.02 7.47
C PHE A 62 -9.04 1.10 8.33
N ASN A 63 -8.02 0.36 7.92
CA ASN A 63 -6.69 0.48 8.48
C ASN A 63 -5.70 0.46 7.32
N THR A 64 -5.17 1.63 6.96
CA THR A 64 -4.36 1.81 5.75
C THR A 64 -2.95 2.31 6.10
N PRO A 65 -2.11 1.50 6.77
CA PRO A 65 -0.77 1.95 7.18
C PRO A 65 0.07 2.39 5.99
N GLY A 66 0.82 3.46 6.18
CA GLY A 66 1.42 4.22 5.08
C GLY A 66 2.73 3.69 4.51
N TRP A 67 3.41 2.80 5.23
CA TRP A 67 4.83 2.53 5.05
C TRP A 67 5.17 1.04 4.96
N GLY A 68 4.31 0.26 4.29
CA GLY A 68 4.73 -1.06 3.78
C GLY A 68 5.87 -0.92 2.77
N ASP A 69 6.47 -2.03 2.37
CA ASP A 69 7.51 -2.07 1.34
C ASP A 69 7.05 -2.87 0.10
N SER A 70 7.96 -3.00 -0.86
CA SER A 70 7.77 -3.82 -2.06
C SER A 70 7.78 -5.34 -1.81
N GLY A 71 7.94 -5.78 -0.55
CA GLY A 71 7.90 -7.17 -0.13
C GLY A 71 6.49 -7.76 -0.16
N THR A 72 6.41 -9.08 -0.21
CA THR A 72 5.11 -9.77 -0.25
C THR A 72 4.48 -9.76 1.14
N ASP A 73 3.28 -9.16 1.23
CA ASP A 73 2.49 -9.12 2.46
C ASP A 73 3.09 -8.31 3.62
N HIS A 74 3.87 -7.26 3.30
CA HIS A 74 4.53 -6.40 4.28
C HIS A 74 3.73 -5.12 4.56
N THR A 75 3.06 -5.07 5.72
CA THR A 75 2.31 -3.90 6.17
C THR A 75 3.14 -3.05 7.11
N GLY A 76 3.26 -1.73 6.87
CA GLY A 76 4.11 -0.86 7.69
C GLY A 76 3.42 0.30 8.40
N PHE A 77 3.63 0.39 9.72
CA PHE A 77 3.08 1.37 10.63
C PHE A 77 4.16 2.36 11.08
N GLY A 78 3.84 3.65 11.07
CA GLY A 78 4.65 4.68 11.70
C GLY A 78 4.11 5.07 13.07
N ASN A 79 5.00 5.40 14.00
CA ASN A 79 4.68 5.89 15.33
C ASN A 79 4.31 7.38 15.29
N VAL A 80 3.25 7.71 14.55
CA VAL A 80 2.79 9.10 14.34
C VAL A 80 2.32 9.81 15.61
N TRP A 81 2.27 9.11 16.74
CA TRP A 81 1.86 9.65 18.04
C TRP A 81 3.04 10.10 18.90
N ASN A 82 4.22 9.51 18.71
CA ASN A 82 5.40 9.79 19.55
C ASN A 82 6.64 10.17 18.74
N ASP A 83 6.56 10.11 17.42
CA ASP A 83 7.63 10.51 16.51
C ASP A 83 7.20 11.75 15.72
N ASP A 84 7.77 12.90 16.07
CA ASP A 84 7.48 14.20 15.46
C ASP A 84 8.02 14.34 14.03
N SER A 85 8.91 13.44 13.60
CA SER A 85 9.44 13.40 12.24
C SER A 85 8.49 12.76 11.24
N MET A 86 7.30 12.27 11.66
CA MET A 86 6.36 11.60 10.76
C MET A 86 4.91 11.91 11.07
N THR A 87 4.10 11.96 10.01
CA THR A 87 2.65 12.10 10.12
C THR A 87 1.95 11.18 9.15
N GLN A 88 0.77 10.70 9.56
CA GLN A 88 -0.18 10.02 8.69
C GLN A 88 -1.57 10.52 8.97
N TYR A 89 -2.31 10.86 7.92
CA TYR A 89 -3.73 11.17 8.00
C TYR A 89 -4.52 10.23 7.09
N THR A 90 -5.56 9.60 7.66
CA THR A 90 -6.53 8.80 6.89
C THR A 90 -7.90 9.48 6.93
N GLU A 91 -8.52 9.61 5.76
CA GLU A 91 -9.85 10.18 5.56
C GLU A 91 -10.77 9.19 4.87
N VAL A 92 -12.05 9.24 5.22
CA VAL A 92 -13.11 8.43 4.57
C VAL A 92 -14.18 9.37 4.06
N TYR A 93 -14.62 9.10 2.83
CA TYR A 93 -15.69 9.80 2.15
C TYR A 93 -16.78 8.80 1.74
N VAL A 94 -18.04 9.21 1.87
CA VAL A 94 -19.22 8.49 1.39
C VAL A 94 -19.96 9.41 0.43
N ASP A 95 -20.13 9.00 -0.82
CA ASP A 95 -20.73 9.79 -1.91
C ASP A 95 -20.15 11.21 -2.00
N GLY A 96 -18.84 11.32 -1.84
CA GLY A 96 -18.10 12.59 -1.90
C GLY A 96 -18.10 13.42 -0.61
N VAL A 97 -18.86 13.03 0.43
CA VAL A 97 -18.88 13.73 1.73
C VAL A 97 -17.90 13.08 2.69
N ARG A 98 -16.98 13.86 3.27
CA ARG A 98 -16.03 13.35 4.27
C ARG A 98 -16.76 13.03 5.58
N VAL A 99 -16.71 11.77 6.01
CA VAL A 99 -17.35 11.29 7.24
C VAL A 99 -16.37 11.12 8.39
N ASP A 100 -15.08 10.92 8.11
CA ASP A 100 -14.03 10.84 9.13
C ASP A 100 -12.68 11.35 8.61
N ARG A 101 -11.85 11.81 9.55
CA ARG A 101 -10.45 12.16 9.36
C ARG A 101 -9.71 11.94 10.67
N LYS A 102 -8.64 11.15 10.66
CA LYS A 102 -7.79 10.88 11.83
C LYS A 102 -6.32 11.06 11.49
N MET A 103 -5.53 11.51 12.45
CA MET A 103 -4.07 11.40 12.41
C MET A 103 -3.69 9.95 12.81
N SER A 104 -3.97 9.00 11.94
CA SER A 104 -3.81 7.57 12.19
C SER A 104 -3.90 6.82 10.85
N SER A 105 -3.44 5.57 10.81
CA SER A 105 -3.78 4.66 9.71
C SER A 105 -5.25 4.26 9.71
N ALA A 106 -5.92 4.37 10.86
CA ALA A 106 -7.30 3.99 11.04
C ALA A 106 -8.27 5.15 10.75
N ALA A 107 -9.37 4.85 10.06
CA ALA A 107 -10.53 5.73 9.92
C ALA A 107 -11.81 4.91 9.72
N TYR A 108 -12.97 5.55 9.89
CA TYR A 108 -14.24 4.84 10.00
C TYR A 108 -15.35 5.51 9.19
N ALA A 109 -16.37 4.73 8.81
CA ALA A 109 -17.66 5.25 8.40
C ALA A 109 -18.74 4.48 9.17
N TRP A 110 -19.30 5.12 10.19
CA TRP A 110 -20.36 4.58 11.04
C TRP A 110 -21.73 4.90 10.44
N ASP A 111 -22.70 4.01 10.65
CA ASP A 111 -24.09 4.21 10.19
C ASP A 111 -24.19 4.59 8.70
N ALA A 112 -23.35 3.99 7.85
CA ALA A 112 -23.31 4.29 6.43
C ALA A 112 -24.62 3.87 5.72
N PRO A 113 -24.92 4.41 4.52
CA PRO A 113 -26.13 4.03 3.79
C PRO A 113 -26.23 2.52 3.58
N ALA A 114 -27.44 1.98 3.79
CA ALA A 114 -27.72 0.56 3.54
C ALA A 114 -27.74 0.24 2.03
N GLN A 115 -28.16 1.21 1.21
CA GLN A 115 -28.08 1.15 -0.24
C GLN A 115 -26.61 1.20 -0.69
N GLU A 116 -26.35 0.77 -1.92
CA GLU A 116 -25.01 0.90 -2.50
C GLU A 116 -24.59 2.38 -2.57
N ALA A 117 -23.44 2.69 -1.99
CA ALA A 117 -22.81 4.00 -2.03
C ALA A 117 -21.36 3.88 -2.53
N GLU A 118 -20.82 5.00 -3.02
CA GLU A 118 -19.40 5.12 -3.31
C GLU A 118 -18.62 5.49 -2.04
N TYR A 119 -17.58 4.72 -1.75
CA TYR A 119 -16.66 4.97 -0.65
C TYR A 119 -15.31 5.33 -1.23
N LYS A 120 -14.71 6.38 -0.67
CA LYS A 120 -13.32 6.74 -0.95
C LYS A 120 -12.52 6.83 0.34
N VAL A 121 -11.39 6.13 0.39
CA VAL A 121 -10.42 6.22 1.48
C VAL A 121 -9.17 6.90 0.94
N VAL A 122 -8.70 7.93 1.65
CA VAL A 122 -7.47 8.64 1.31
C VAL A 122 -6.51 8.51 2.47
N THR A 123 -5.27 8.14 2.18
CA THR A 123 -4.19 8.13 3.17
C THR A 123 -3.05 9.00 2.69
N GLU A 124 -2.65 9.95 3.51
CA GLU A 124 -1.50 10.82 3.27
C GLU A 124 -0.43 10.56 4.34
N THR A 125 0.82 10.42 3.90
CA THR A 125 1.98 10.31 4.78
C THR A 125 2.96 11.43 4.51
N ALA A 126 3.66 11.86 5.56
CA ALA A 126 4.81 12.72 5.43
C ALA A 126 5.91 12.30 6.41
N LEU A 127 7.15 12.36 5.95
CA LEU A 127 8.36 12.16 6.75
C LEU A 127 9.25 13.40 6.65
N ASP A 128 9.85 13.81 7.77
CA ASP A 128 10.82 14.90 7.84
C ASP A 128 12.10 14.53 7.07
N ARG A 129 12.53 15.42 6.19
CA ARG A 129 13.69 15.24 5.30
C ARG A 129 15.01 15.23 6.04
N ASP A 130 15.09 15.89 7.20
CA ASP A 130 16.32 15.93 7.99
C ASP A 130 16.62 14.58 8.64
N ARG A 131 15.59 13.74 8.81
CA ARG A 131 15.70 12.38 9.34
C ARG A 131 15.55 11.29 8.29
N TRP A 132 14.64 11.49 7.32
CA TRP A 132 14.26 10.50 6.33
C TRP A 132 14.58 10.98 4.92
N ARG A 133 15.50 10.28 4.25
CA ARG A 133 15.95 10.65 2.89
C ARG A 133 14.89 10.37 1.80
N LEU A 134 14.17 9.25 1.92
CA LEU A 134 13.20 8.76 0.95
C LEU A 134 11.78 8.73 1.54
N GLY A 135 10.76 8.59 0.69
CA GLY A 135 9.37 8.43 1.14
C GLY A 135 8.80 9.66 1.86
N THR A 136 9.38 10.84 1.64
CA THR A 136 9.08 12.06 2.42
C THR A 136 7.64 12.53 2.31
N LYS A 137 6.94 12.15 1.23
CA LYS A 137 5.50 12.36 1.04
C LYS A 137 4.90 11.18 0.30
N GLY A 138 3.76 10.69 0.77
CA GLY A 138 2.96 9.67 0.12
C GLY A 138 1.49 10.04 0.12
N ARG A 139 0.76 9.62 -0.92
CA ARG A 139 -0.69 9.73 -1.00
C ARG A 139 -1.24 8.53 -1.74
N SER A 140 -2.18 7.83 -1.10
CA SER A 140 -2.87 6.67 -1.66
C SER A 140 -4.37 6.85 -1.53
N GLU A 141 -5.09 6.43 -2.57
CA GLU A 141 -6.52 6.60 -2.67
C GLU A 141 -7.15 5.29 -3.15
N TRP A 142 -8.24 4.89 -2.49
CA TRP A 142 -9.07 3.77 -2.89
C TRP A 142 -10.48 4.26 -3.09
N THR A 143 -11.09 3.91 -4.22
CA THR A 143 -12.50 4.13 -4.47
C THR A 143 -13.16 2.79 -4.76
N PHE A 144 -14.25 2.48 -4.07
CA PHE A 144 -15.01 1.25 -4.26
C PHE A 144 -16.49 1.47 -3.93
N ARG A 145 -17.34 0.52 -4.32
CA ARG A 145 -18.77 0.52 -4.02
C ARG A 145 -19.10 -0.54 -2.99
N SER A 146 -20.05 -0.24 -2.10
CA SER A 146 -20.49 -1.18 -1.07
C SER A 146 -21.92 -0.86 -0.62
N ALA A 147 -22.74 -1.89 -0.45
CA ALA A 147 -24.04 -1.83 0.21
C ALA A 147 -23.98 -2.53 1.58
N GLU A 148 -25.05 -2.47 2.36
CA GLU A 148 -25.16 -3.16 3.64
C GLU A 148 -24.72 -4.63 3.56
N THR A 149 -24.00 -5.06 4.58
CA THR A 149 -23.60 -6.47 4.75
C THR A 149 -24.26 -7.02 6.01
N PRO A 150 -24.31 -8.35 6.21
CA PRO A 150 -24.90 -8.90 7.41
C PRO A 150 -24.23 -8.39 8.69
N SER A 151 -25.03 -8.13 9.71
CA SER A 151 -24.58 -7.58 10.99
C SER A 151 -23.96 -8.61 11.94
N ASP A 152 -24.07 -9.90 11.60
CA ASP A 152 -23.60 -11.02 12.42
C ASP A 152 -22.17 -11.48 12.09
N ARG A 153 -21.53 -10.89 11.07
CA ARG A 153 -20.19 -11.25 10.62
C ARG A 153 -19.45 -10.09 9.94
N VAL A 154 -18.15 -10.28 9.77
CA VAL A 154 -17.30 -9.36 9.02
C VAL A 154 -17.36 -9.69 7.54
N THR A 155 -17.49 -8.66 6.70
CA THR A 155 -17.29 -8.72 5.25
C THR A 155 -16.07 -7.89 4.89
N HIS A 156 -15.09 -8.48 4.19
CA HIS A 156 -13.91 -7.76 3.72
C HIS A 156 -14.25 -6.97 2.44
N LEU A 157 -13.82 -5.72 2.39
CA LEU A 157 -14.13 -4.77 1.32
C LEU A 157 -13.23 -4.99 0.09
N PRO A 158 -13.71 -4.72 -1.13
CA PRO A 158 -12.95 -4.92 -2.36
C PRO A 158 -11.93 -3.79 -2.60
N MET A 159 -11.05 -3.56 -1.63
CA MET A 159 -9.92 -2.63 -1.78
C MET A 159 -8.73 -3.35 -2.43
N LEU A 160 -7.97 -2.62 -3.23
CA LEU A 160 -6.79 -3.13 -3.93
C LEU A 160 -5.51 -2.82 -3.17
N ASN A 161 -4.63 -3.80 -3.06
CA ASN A 161 -3.20 -3.59 -2.90
C ASN A 161 -2.58 -3.31 -4.27
N LEU A 162 -1.59 -2.42 -4.30
CA LEU A 162 -0.76 -2.14 -5.46
C LEU A 162 0.69 -2.24 -5.01
N GLY A 163 1.45 -3.15 -5.61
CA GLY A 163 2.88 -3.32 -5.37
C GLY A 163 3.72 -2.67 -6.47
N LEU A 164 4.89 -2.20 -6.07
CA LEU A 164 5.93 -1.66 -6.96
C LEU A 164 7.13 -2.61 -6.94
N ASP A 165 7.60 -2.99 -8.12
CA ASP A 165 8.76 -3.87 -8.29
C ASP A 165 9.85 -3.13 -9.07
N LEU A 166 10.94 -2.78 -8.41
CA LEU A 166 12.07 -2.11 -9.03
C LEU A 166 13.34 -2.38 -8.23
N ASP A 167 14.42 -2.64 -8.95
CA ASP A 167 15.73 -2.90 -8.34
C ASP A 167 16.36 -1.58 -7.87
N THR A 168 16.50 -1.44 -6.56
CA THR A 168 17.28 -0.39 -5.92
C THR A 168 18.42 -1.00 -5.12
N ASP A 169 19.45 -0.22 -4.78
CA ASP A 169 20.41 -0.67 -3.77
C ASP A 169 19.81 -0.59 -2.35
N LEU A 170 20.56 -1.03 -1.34
CA LEU A 170 20.10 -1.03 0.07
C LEU A 170 19.80 0.38 0.62
N HIS A 171 20.24 1.44 -0.05
CA HIS A 171 19.90 2.80 0.32
C HIS A 171 18.65 3.31 -0.41
N GLY A 172 18.18 2.60 -1.43
CA GLY A 172 17.10 3.03 -2.33
C GLY A 172 17.57 3.86 -3.50
N ASP A 173 18.87 3.83 -3.82
CA ASP A 173 19.42 4.55 -4.95
C ASP A 173 19.37 3.74 -6.24
N VAL A 174 19.28 4.47 -7.34
CA VAL A 174 19.20 3.94 -8.70
C VAL A 174 20.20 4.69 -9.59
N ARG A 175 20.73 4.01 -10.60
CA ARG A 175 21.77 4.60 -11.45
C ARG A 175 21.23 5.72 -12.34
N ALA A 176 21.70 6.95 -12.11
CA ALA A 176 21.43 8.09 -12.98
C ALA A 176 21.97 7.88 -14.41
N GLY A 177 21.27 8.46 -15.40
CA GLY A 177 21.62 8.33 -16.82
C GLY A 177 21.38 6.94 -17.42
N GLY A 178 20.70 6.06 -16.68
CA GLY A 178 20.43 4.68 -17.05
C GLY A 178 18.97 4.40 -17.37
N ARG A 179 18.72 3.13 -17.67
CA ARG A 179 17.38 2.54 -17.75
C ARG A 179 17.17 1.67 -16.54
N LEU A 180 15.96 1.68 -15.99
CA LEU A 180 15.58 0.87 -14.84
C LEU A 180 14.29 0.12 -15.19
N PRO A 181 14.30 -1.22 -15.26
CA PRO A 181 13.07 -2.01 -15.32
C PRO A 181 12.18 -1.68 -14.13
N VAL A 182 10.87 -1.61 -14.37
CA VAL A 182 9.89 -1.38 -13.31
C VAL A 182 8.67 -2.26 -13.56
N GLY A 183 8.25 -2.98 -12.55
CA GLY A 183 6.99 -3.70 -12.47
C GLY A 183 6.00 -2.98 -11.57
N ILE A 184 4.72 -3.11 -11.88
CA ILE A 184 3.63 -2.87 -10.94
C ILE A 184 2.71 -4.09 -10.96
N PHE A 185 2.12 -4.40 -9.82
CA PHE A 185 1.09 -5.42 -9.74
C PHE A 185 0.00 -4.99 -8.77
N ALA A 186 -1.17 -5.59 -8.90
CA ALA A 186 -2.29 -5.31 -8.01
C ALA A 186 -3.07 -6.57 -7.68
N GLU A 187 -3.60 -6.61 -6.47
CA GLU A 187 -4.49 -7.67 -6.00
C GLU A 187 -5.53 -7.10 -5.06
N TYR A 188 -6.68 -7.76 -4.98
CA TYR A 188 -7.62 -7.46 -3.91
C TYR A 188 -7.02 -7.86 -2.57
N VAL A 189 -7.35 -7.11 -1.51
CA VAL A 189 -7.04 -7.56 -0.14
C VAL A 189 -7.61 -8.95 0.08
N LYS A 190 -6.90 -9.74 0.89
CA LYS A 190 -7.27 -11.13 1.14
C LYS A 190 -8.71 -11.22 1.67
N ASP A 191 -9.44 -12.23 1.19
CA ASP A 191 -10.83 -12.54 1.54
C ASP A 191 -11.85 -11.45 1.15
N ALA A 192 -11.46 -10.46 0.34
CA ALA A 192 -12.36 -9.45 -0.20
C ALA A 192 -13.58 -10.08 -0.90
N ALA A 193 -14.77 -9.56 -0.57
CA ALA A 193 -16.01 -9.92 -1.24
C ALA A 193 -16.34 -8.91 -2.35
N GLY A 194 -17.09 -9.35 -3.37
CA GLY A 194 -17.55 -8.45 -4.44
C GLY A 194 -16.43 -7.96 -5.37
N THR A 195 -15.37 -8.75 -5.54
CA THR A 195 -14.22 -8.43 -6.39
C THR A 195 -14.54 -8.55 -7.88
N GLY A 196 -14.01 -7.65 -8.70
CA GLY A 196 -14.00 -7.77 -10.16
C GLY A 196 -12.74 -8.41 -10.73
N THR A 197 -12.45 -8.15 -12.01
CA THR A 197 -11.20 -8.59 -12.67
C THR A 197 -10.31 -7.39 -12.95
N ILE A 198 -9.19 -7.25 -12.25
CA ILE A 198 -8.26 -6.12 -12.44
C ILE A 198 -7.72 -6.10 -13.89
N ARG A 199 -8.08 -5.06 -14.66
CA ARG A 199 -7.77 -4.94 -16.09
C ARG A 199 -6.65 -3.96 -16.38
N THR A 200 -6.60 -2.88 -15.62
CA THR A 200 -5.79 -1.71 -15.94
C THR A 200 -4.71 -1.50 -14.90
N GLY A 201 -3.50 -1.18 -15.37
CA GLY A 201 -2.39 -0.70 -14.57
C GLY A 201 -1.82 0.54 -15.23
N THR A 202 -1.50 1.56 -14.44
CA THR A 202 -0.91 2.82 -14.91
C THR A 202 0.31 3.15 -14.08
N LEU A 203 1.30 3.77 -14.73
CA LEU A 203 2.50 4.25 -14.06
C LEU A 203 2.93 5.58 -14.68
N GLU A 204 3.20 6.55 -13.81
CA GLU A 204 3.85 7.80 -14.13
C GLU A 204 5.09 7.98 -13.26
N VAL A 205 6.09 8.66 -13.81
CA VAL A 205 7.35 8.98 -13.12
C VAL A 205 7.60 10.48 -13.14
N SER A 206 8.13 10.98 -12.03
CA SER A 206 8.66 12.34 -11.89
C SER A 206 10.15 12.26 -11.48
N TYR A 207 10.93 13.20 -11.99
CA TYR A 207 12.35 13.40 -11.65
C TYR A 207 12.60 14.77 -11.02
N ASP A 208 11.54 15.42 -10.56
CA ASP A 208 11.53 16.79 -10.02
C ASP A 208 10.64 16.91 -8.77
N GLU A 209 10.64 15.86 -7.94
CA GLU A 209 9.89 15.80 -6.68
C GLU A 209 8.36 15.90 -6.87
N GLY A 210 7.83 15.26 -7.91
CA GLY A 210 6.40 15.19 -8.18
C GLY A 210 5.80 16.45 -8.83
N LYS A 211 6.63 17.42 -9.26
CA LYS A 211 6.15 18.65 -9.91
C LYS A 211 5.64 18.39 -11.33
N THR A 212 6.35 17.56 -12.10
CA THR A 212 5.94 17.13 -13.45
C THR A 212 5.95 15.61 -13.57
N TRP A 213 4.94 15.09 -14.28
CA TRP A 213 4.70 13.65 -14.41
C TRP A 213 4.80 13.22 -15.87
N ARG A 214 5.44 12.07 -16.10
CA ARG A 214 5.59 11.45 -17.42
C ARG A 214 5.03 10.04 -17.37
N LYS A 215 4.14 9.71 -18.30
CA LYS A 215 3.61 8.35 -18.44
C LYS A 215 4.73 7.37 -18.78
N VAL A 216 4.70 6.21 -18.13
CA VAL A 216 5.55 5.06 -18.41
C VAL A 216 4.71 4.06 -19.22
N ALA A 217 5.24 3.63 -20.36
CA ALA A 217 4.56 2.62 -21.16
C ALA A 217 4.66 1.27 -20.44
N LEU A 218 3.51 0.67 -20.17
CA LEU A 218 3.38 -0.60 -19.49
C LEU A 218 2.91 -1.69 -20.46
N LYS A 219 3.45 -2.89 -20.29
CA LYS A 219 2.99 -4.11 -20.95
C LYS A 219 2.41 -5.03 -19.88
N LYS A 220 1.16 -5.45 -20.08
CA LYS A 220 0.51 -6.41 -19.18
C LYS A 220 1.20 -7.76 -19.29
N ASP A 221 1.43 -8.39 -18.15
CA ASP A 221 1.93 -9.76 -18.10
C ASP A 221 0.88 -10.78 -18.52
N ARG A 222 1.37 -11.96 -18.91
CA ARG A 222 0.52 -13.08 -19.34
C ARG A 222 -0.36 -13.65 -18.23
N HIS A 223 0.01 -13.44 -16.97
CA HIS A 223 -0.67 -14.01 -15.81
C HIS A 223 -0.88 -12.94 -14.75
N GLY A 224 -2.08 -12.90 -14.18
CA GLY A 224 -2.44 -11.97 -13.11
C GLY A 224 -2.61 -10.53 -13.56
N ALA A 225 -2.69 -9.66 -12.56
CA ALA A 225 -2.77 -8.22 -12.71
C ALA A 225 -1.39 -7.61 -12.42
N ALA A 226 -0.47 -7.86 -13.35
CA ALA A 226 0.89 -7.36 -13.32
C ALA A 226 1.25 -6.70 -14.65
N TRP A 227 2.12 -5.70 -14.60
CA TRP A 227 2.55 -4.93 -15.75
C TRP A 227 4.01 -4.51 -15.61
N ASN A 228 4.75 -4.58 -16.71
CA ASN A 228 6.16 -4.23 -16.76
C ASN A 228 6.42 -3.06 -17.70
N GLY A 229 7.37 -2.21 -17.33
CA GLY A 229 7.82 -1.04 -18.06
C GLY A 229 9.31 -0.78 -17.86
N GLU A 230 9.76 0.39 -18.33
CA GLU A 230 11.15 0.83 -18.20
C GLU A 230 11.18 2.33 -17.93
N LEU A 231 11.84 2.73 -16.84
CA LEU A 231 12.15 4.13 -16.53
C LEU A 231 13.41 4.56 -17.26
N ARG A 232 13.46 5.82 -17.68
CA ARG A 232 14.65 6.46 -18.28
C ARG A 232 15.13 7.57 -17.36
N ILE A 233 16.11 7.26 -16.54
CA ILE A 233 16.59 8.14 -15.48
C ILE A 233 17.53 9.18 -16.08
N PRO A 234 17.23 10.49 -16.02
CA PRO A 234 18.14 11.54 -16.46
C PRO A 234 19.47 11.52 -15.69
N ARG A 235 20.55 12.03 -16.29
CA ARG A 235 21.88 12.08 -15.63
C ARG A 235 21.95 13.00 -14.41
N GLY A 236 21.10 14.03 -14.35
CA GLY A 236 21.04 14.99 -13.24
C GLY A 236 19.72 14.91 -12.47
N ALA A 237 19.08 13.73 -12.45
CA ALA A 237 17.93 13.52 -11.58
C ALA A 237 18.44 13.22 -10.17
N ASP A 238 18.01 14.02 -9.20
CA ASP A 238 18.36 13.83 -7.78
C ASP A 238 17.36 12.91 -7.06
N SER A 239 16.19 12.67 -7.65
CA SER A 239 15.17 11.78 -7.13
C SER A 239 14.30 11.16 -8.22
N VAL A 240 13.60 10.10 -7.84
CA VAL A 240 12.57 9.43 -8.64
C VAL A 240 11.31 9.32 -7.78
N SER A 241 10.22 9.92 -8.23
CA SER A 241 8.90 9.76 -7.62
C SER A 241 7.98 8.98 -8.54
N LEU A 242 7.21 8.05 -7.98
CA LEU A 242 6.30 7.19 -8.73
C LEU A 242 4.85 7.54 -8.39
N ARG A 243 3.99 7.43 -9.40
CA ARG A 243 2.54 7.45 -9.25
C ARG A 243 2.01 6.27 -10.04
N ALA A 244 1.45 5.30 -9.34
CA ALA A 244 0.89 4.11 -9.93
C ALA A 244 -0.61 4.01 -9.61
N GLY A 245 -1.34 3.28 -10.44
CA GLY A 245 -2.75 2.99 -10.22
C GLY A 245 -3.16 1.68 -10.86
N ALA A 246 -4.24 1.09 -10.33
CA ALA A 246 -4.87 -0.10 -10.89
C ALA A 246 -6.39 -0.01 -10.77
N SER A 247 -7.10 -0.65 -11.70
CA SER A 247 -8.56 -0.78 -11.68
C SER A 247 -9.00 -2.10 -12.32
N ASP A 248 -10.19 -2.56 -11.94
CA ASP A 248 -10.93 -3.60 -12.65
C ASP A 248 -11.77 -3.07 -13.82
#